data_AF-A0A2T5M959-F1
#
_entry.id   AF-A0A2T5M959-F1
#
_cell.length_a   1.000
_cell.length_b   1.000
_cell.length_c   1.000
_cell.angle_alpha   90.00
_cell.angle_beta   90.00
_cell.angle_gamma   90.00
#
_symmetry.space_group_name_H-M   'P 1'
#
loop_
_entity.id
_entity.type
_entity.pdbx_description
1 polymer ?
#
loop_
_entity_poly.entity_id
_entity_poly.type
_entity_poly.pdbx_seq_one_letter_code
_entity_poly.pdbx_strand_id
1 'polypeptide(L)'
;MLCDDPECLCHPRPKKPFPKIELVLRGSNPEQFCRLDQPGSQLDVVFDLIGNTMILREITEDAKYRGASYTICLMIELKNMRFVNLEGLPDNSLLLSFRMRSSACAVKGSKMRVKEKYHGFSPDPPNSRLYNDLYLCDWAQQHLELLLPADRIKGWKTVALILKTFERITGDNWCHMVHLKKTPCVAGLDWKAFEGILIPDKEASSPESTPGEEKVIQFLADEKKNKKKKKVEEGKKLLQG
;
A
#
# COMPACT_ATOMS: atom_id res chain seq x y z
N MET A 1 -41.95 23.08 21.52
CA MET A 1 -41.26 22.56 22.72
C MET A 1 -40.00 21.86 22.24
N LEU A 2 -38.83 22.43 22.52
CA LEU A 2 -37.56 21.73 22.38
C LEU A 2 -37.47 20.80 23.59
N CYS A 3 -37.29 19.50 23.35
CA CYS A 3 -37.10 18.53 24.42
C CYS A 3 -35.63 18.57 24.82
N ASP A 4 -35.34 18.77 26.11
CA ASP A 4 -33.96 18.82 26.64
C ASP A 4 -33.44 17.44 27.09
N ASP A 5 -34.21 16.37 26.84
CA ASP A 5 -33.80 14.99 27.13
C ASP A 5 -32.86 14.46 26.04
N PRO A 6 -31.57 14.21 26.32
CA PRO A 6 -30.58 13.75 25.33
C PRO A 6 -30.87 12.35 24.78
N GLU A 7 -31.74 11.57 25.44
CA GLU A 7 -32.17 10.24 25.00
C GLU A 7 -33.53 10.29 24.25
N CYS A 8 -34.09 11.48 24.04
CA CYS A 8 -35.32 11.64 23.28
C CYS A 8 -35.16 11.15 21.84
N LEU A 9 -36.09 10.30 21.38
CA LEU A 9 -36.17 9.89 19.96
C LEU A 9 -36.36 11.05 18.99
N CYS A 10 -36.74 12.23 19.51
CA CYS A 10 -36.87 13.47 18.77
C CYS A 10 -35.52 14.14 18.44
N HIS A 11 -34.43 13.74 19.11
CA HIS A 11 -33.09 14.22 18.80
C HIS A 11 -32.51 13.44 17.62
N PRO A 12 -31.79 14.10 16.70
CA PRO A 12 -31.03 13.39 15.68
C PRO A 12 -30.05 12.46 16.37
N ARG A 13 -30.09 11.16 16.06
CA ARG A 13 -29.14 10.19 16.61
C ARG A 13 -27.72 10.70 16.38
N PRO A 14 -26.85 10.74 17.41
CA PRO A 14 -25.46 11.12 17.21
C PRO A 14 -24.85 10.21 16.14
N LYS A 15 -24.15 10.81 15.17
CA LYS A 15 -23.47 10.04 14.13
C LYS A 15 -22.52 9.06 14.82
N LYS A 16 -22.67 7.76 14.55
CA LYS A 16 -21.73 6.77 15.05
C LYS A 16 -20.32 7.19 14.59
N PRO A 17 -19.34 7.31 15.50
CA PRO A 17 -18.00 7.70 15.11
C PRO A 17 -17.48 6.71 14.08
N PHE A 18 -16.97 7.23 12.97
CA PHE A 18 -16.35 6.39 11.96
C PHE A 18 -15.08 5.81 12.56
N PRO A 19 -14.91 4.48 12.61
CA PRO A 19 -13.75 3.91 13.28
C PRO A 19 -12.47 4.34 12.56
N LYS A 20 -11.59 4.98 13.33
CA LYS A 20 -10.39 5.64 12.82
C LYS A 20 -9.35 4.59 12.43
N ILE A 21 -8.87 4.67 11.20
CA ILE A 21 -7.62 4.01 10.83
C ILE A 21 -6.46 4.90 11.27
N GLU A 22 -5.34 4.28 11.61
CA GLU A 22 -4.11 5.00 11.92
C GLU A 22 -3.08 4.75 10.83
N LEU A 23 -2.35 5.79 10.44
CA LEU A 23 -1.29 5.68 9.46
C LEU A 23 -0.07 6.43 9.97
N VAL A 24 1.04 5.72 10.06
CA VAL A 24 2.31 6.26 10.51
C VAL A 24 3.31 6.22 9.37
N LEU A 25 4.07 7.30 9.20
CA LEU A 25 5.21 7.40 8.31
C LEU A 25 6.50 7.44 9.14
N ARG A 26 7.46 6.59 8.79
CA ARG A 26 8.79 6.51 9.40
C ARG A 26 9.88 6.64 8.34
N GLY A 27 10.94 7.37 8.68
CA GLY A 27 12.16 7.48 7.87
C GLY A 27 13.27 6.57 8.34
N SER A 28 14.50 6.89 7.94
CA SER A 28 15.71 6.16 8.37
C SER A 28 16.18 6.56 9.76
N ASN A 29 15.90 7.79 10.18
CA ASN A 29 16.31 8.31 11.48
C ASN A 29 15.15 8.22 12.50
N PRO A 30 15.43 8.04 13.81
CA PRO A 30 14.38 7.99 14.84
C PRO A 30 13.49 9.24 14.88
N GLU A 31 14.05 10.40 14.57
CA GLU A 31 13.33 11.69 14.52
C GLU A 31 12.40 11.79 13.31
N GLN A 32 12.61 10.97 12.28
CA GLN A 32 11.76 10.91 11.10
C GLN A 32 10.55 10.03 11.39
N PHE A 33 9.61 10.62 12.11
CA PHE A 33 8.35 9.99 12.49
C PHE A 33 7.20 10.98 12.35
N CYS A 34 6.13 10.57 11.67
CA CYS A 34 4.93 11.38 11.55
C CYS A 34 3.67 10.52 11.59
N ARG A 35 2.68 10.93 12.38
CA ARG A 35 1.31 10.42 12.28
C ARG A 35 0.57 11.20 11.19
N LEU A 36 -0.06 10.48 10.27
CA LEU A 36 -0.79 11.05 9.15
C LEU A 36 -2.29 11.20 9.44
N ASP A 37 -2.77 10.68 10.56
CA ASP A 37 -4.10 10.98 11.09
C ASP A 37 -4.08 12.29 11.91
N GLN A 38 -5.16 13.08 11.83
CA GLN A 38 -5.30 14.32 12.60
C GLN A 38 -6.73 14.53 13.12
N PRO A 39 -6.91 15.28 14.23
CA PRO A 39 -8.22 15.68 14.70
C PRO A 39 -9.00 16.46 13.64
N GLY A 40 -10.30 16.19 13.52
CA GLY A 40 -11.16 16.88 12.55
C GLY A 40 -11.06 16.38 11.10
N SER A 41 -10.15 15.44 10.81
CA SER A 41 -10.11 14.72 9.54
C SER A 41 -10.43 13.23 9.69
N GLN A 42 -10.98 12.66 8.62
CA GLN A 42 -11.24 11.25 8.45
C GLN A 42 -10.25 10.70 7.43
N LEU A 43 -9.41 9.77 7.88
CA LEU A 43 -8.53 9.00 7.01
C LEU A 43 -9.22 7.71 6.56
N ASP A 44 -9.03 7.35 5.30
CA ASP A 44 -9.52 6.12 4.70
C ASP A 44 -8.50 5.52 3.72
N VAL A 45 -8.63 4.22 3.45
CA VAL A 45 -7.78 3.50 2.50
C VAL A 45 -8.63 2.66 1.53
N VAL A 46 -8.25 2.65 0.26
CA VAL A 46 -8.82 1.79 -0.76
C VAL A 46 -7.72 0.97 -1.40
N PHE A 47 -7.92 -0.35 -1.45
CA PHE A 47 -7.08 -1.29 -2.18
C PHE A 47 -7.73 -1.59 -3.53
N ASP A 48 -7.22 -0.98 -4.59
CA ASP A 48 -7.73 -1.17 -5.95
C ASP A 48 -7.03 -2.34 -6.64
N LEU A 49 -7.72 -3.48 -6.66
CA LEU A 49 -7.27 -4.72 -7.30
C LEU A 49 -7.10 -4.60 -8.82
N ILE A 50 -7.85 -3.72 -9.48
CA ILE A 50 -7.85 -3.60 -10.94
C ILE A 50 -6.79 -2.59 -11.35
N GLY A 51 -6.75 -1.44 -10.66
CA GLY A 51 -5.80 -0.37 -10.92
C GLY A 51 -4.41 -0.61 -10.33
N ASN A 52 -4.18 -1.72 -9.61
CA ASN A 52 -2.92 -2.03 -8.92
C ASN A 52 -2.38 -0.82 -8.15
N THR A 53 -3.27 -0.21 -7.36
CA THR A 53 -3.03 1.06 -6.68
C THR A 53 -3.61 1.01 -5.27
N MET A 54 -2.89 1.59 -4.31
CA MET A 54 -3.44 1.93 -3.00
C MET A 54 -3.84 3.40 -3.00
N ILE A 55 -5.04 3.70 -2.56
CA ILE A 55 -5.55 5.07 -2.47
C ILE A 55 -5.70 5.43 -1.00
N LEU A 56 -4.92 6.38 -0.53
CA LEU A 56 -5.10 7.01 0.78
C LEU A 56 -5.99 8.23 0.60
N ARG A 57 -7.03 8.35 1.41
CA ARG A 57 -8.00 9.44 1.33
C ARG A 57 -8.10 10.13 2.68
N GLU A 58 -7.93 11.43 2.69
CA GLU A 58 -8.20 12.28 3.84
C GLU A 58 -9.38 13.20 3.50
N ILE A 59 -10.38 13.23 4.38
CA ILE A 59 -11.52 14.13 4.30
C ILE A 59 -11.52 15.01 5.55
N THR A 60 -11.41 16.32 5.38
CA THR A 60 -11.42 17.28 6.49
C THR A 60 -12.65 18.17 6.36
N GLU A 61 -13.48 18.21 7.40
CA GLU A 61 -14.61 19.15 7.44
C GLU A 61 -14.12 20.55 7.82
N ASP A 62 -14.72 21.58 7.22
CA ASP A 62 -14.40 22.95 7.59
C ASP A 62 -15.08 23.32 8.91
N ALA A 63 -14.28 23.74 9.90
CA ALA A 63 -14.79 24.10 11.22
C ALA A 63 -15.57 25.42 11.24
N LYS A 64 -15.31 26.33 10.29
CA LYS A 64 -15.96 27.65 10.20
C LYS A 64 -17.16 27.64 9.25
N TYR A 65 -17.08 26.90 8.16
CA TYR A 65 -18.08 26.89 7.09
C TYR A 65 -18.85 25.57 7.07
N ARG A 66 -20.03 25.56 7.71
CA ARG A 66 -20.87 24.36 7.80
C ARG A 66 -21.18 23.79 6.42
N GLY A 67 -20.90 22.51 6.24
CA GLY A 67 -21.16 21.79 5.00
C GLY A 67 -20.05 21.93 3.96
N ALA A 68 -19.02 22.74 4.21
CA ALA A 68 -17.81 22.71 3.41
C ALA A 68 -16.89 21.57 3.87
N SER A 69 -16.25 20.90 2.92
CA SER A 69 -15.25 19.89 3.20
C SER A 69 -14.18 19.82 2.13
N TYR A 70 -13.01 19.37 2.54
CA TYR A 70 -11.85 19.21 1.69
C TYR A 70 -11.47 17.73 1.64
N THR A 71 -11.21 17.21 0.44
CA THR A 71 -10.78 15.83 0.25
C THR A 71 -9.47 15.78 -0.53
N ILE A 72 -8.47 15.14 0.08
CA ILE A 72 -7.23 14.74 -0.57
C ILE A 72 -7.28 13.24 -0.85
N CYS A 73 -6.97 12.85 -2.08
CA CYS A 73 -6.72 11.46 -2.46
C CYS A 73 -5.28 11.33 -2.98
N LEU A 74 -4.47 10.53 -2.31
CA LEU A 74 -3.16 10.10 -2.78
C LEU A 74 -3.26 8.71 -3.37
N MET A 75 -2.99 8.60 -4.66
CA MET A 75 -2.96 7.33 -5.39
C MET A 75 -1.52 6.89 -5.57
N ILE A 76 -1.18 5.74 -4.98
CA ILE A 76 0.17 5.17 -5.01
C ILE A 76 0.13 3.85 -5.78
N GLU A 77 0.73 3.84 -6.97
CA GLU A 77 0.86 2.62 -7.77
C GLU A 77 1.74 1.60 -7.05
N LEU A 78 1.32 0.34 -7.00
CA LEU A 78 2.00 -0.70 -6.22
C LEU A 78 3.45 -0.95 -6.64
N LYS A 79 3.78 -0.71 -7.91
CA LYS A 79 5.16 -0.80 -8.42
C LYS A 79 6.13 0.16 -7.72
N ASN A 80 5.61 1.21 -7.08
CA ASN A 80 6.38 2.19 -6.30
C ASN A 80 6.50 1.80 -4.82
N MET A 81 5.84 0.72 -4.41
CA MET A 81 5.84 0.20 -3.06
C MET A 81 6.48 -1.19 -2.98
N ARG A 82 6.81 -1.60 -1.77
CA ARG A 82 7.24 -2.95 -1.43
C ARG A 82 6.46 -3.38 -0.19
N PHE A 83 5.68 -4.45 -0.33
CA PHE A 83 5.02 -5.09 0.79
C PHE A 83 6.07 -5.59 1.79
N VAL A 84 5.87 -5.33 3.08
CA VAL A 84 6.75 -5.81 4.15
C VAL A 84 6.08 -6.93 4.92
N ASN A 85 4.92 -6.66 5.52
CA ASN A 85 4.14 -7.67 6.23
C ASN A 85 2.67 -7.27 6.33
N LEU A 86 1.83 -8.26 6.62
CA LEU A 86 0.47 -8.07 7.10
C LEU A 86 0.30 -8.92 8.35
N GLU A 87 0.06 -8.25 9.47
CA GLU A 87 -0.02 -8.87 10.79
C GLU A 87 -1.44 -8.72 11.34
N GLY A 88 -1.92 -9.74 12.06
CA GLY A 88 -3.16 -9.69 12.80
C GLY A 88 -2.89 -9.59 14.29
N LEU A 89 -3.31 -8.47 14.90
CA LEU A 89 -3.06 -8.18 16.30
C LEU A 89 -4.03 -8.93 17.22
N PRO A 90 -3.73 -9.05 18.54
CA PRO A 90 -4.57 -9.78 19.49
C PRO A 90 -6.03 -9.31 19.57
N ASP A 91 -6.28 -8.03 19.27
CA ASP A 91 -7.59 -7.40 19.27
C ASP A 91 -8.36 -7.57 17.94
N ASN A 92 -7.87 -8.42 17.03
CA ASN A 92 -8.38 -8.62 15.67
C ASN A 92 -8.21 -7.45 14.70
N SER A 93 -7.43 -6.42 15.05
CA SER A 93 -7.01 -5.43 14.06
C SER A 93 -5.93 -6.00 13.13
N LEU A 94 -5.73 -5.35 11.98
CA LEU A 94 -4.67 -5.67 11.03
C LEU A 94 -3.64 -4.54 10.98
N LEU A 95 -2.36 -4.88 11.06
CA LEU A 95 -1.25 -3.97 10.81
C LEU A 95 -0.64 -4.31 9.45
N LEU A 96 -0.78 -3.40 8.50
CA LEU A 96 -0.16 -3.49 7.18
C LEU A 96 1.10 -2.63 7.15
N SER A 97 2.23 -3.26 6.87
CA SER A 97 3.54 -2.61 6.78
C SER A 97 4.04 -2.64 5.34
N PHE A 98 4.44 -1.48 4.81
CA PHE A 98 4.98 -1.36 3.45
C PHE A 98 6.04 -0.27 3.37
N ARG A 99 6.88 -0.31 2.34
CA ARG A 99 7.94 0.67 2.09
C ARG A 99 7.81 1.27 0.71
N MET A 100 8.05 2.57 0.60
CA MET A 100 8.26 3.20 -0.70
C MET A 100 9.59 2.72 -1.26
N ARG A 101 9.65 2.46 -2.57
CA ARG A 101 10.92 2.17 -3.26
C ARG A 101 11.77 3.44 -3.31
N SER A 102 13.08 3.30 -3.27
CA SER A 102 14.01 4.44 -3.32
C SER A 102 13.79 5.34 -4.55
N SER A 103 13.46 4.73 -5.70
CA SER A 103 13.13 5.46 -6.93
C SER A 103 11.84 6.30 -6.85
N ALA A 104 10.96 5.98 -5.91
CA ALA A 104 9.78 6.78 -5.61
C ALA A 104 10.19 7.92 -4.68
N CYS A 105 10.86 7.64 -3.56
CA CYS A 105 11.30 8.67 -2.60
C CYS A 105 12.19 9.76 -3.22
N ALA A 106 13.00 9.44 -4.23
CA ALA A 106 13.96 10.35 -4.84
C ALA A 106 13.32 11.52 -5.64
N VAL A 107 12.01 11.51 -5.86
CA VAL A 107 11.30 12.52 -6.64
C VAL A 107 10.24 13.18 -5.77
N LYS A 108 10.16 14.51 -5.78
CA LYS A 108 9.10 15.26 -5.10
C LYS A 108 7.72 14.74 -5.58
N GLY A 109 6.84 14.42 -4.65
CA GLY A 109 5.56 13.79 -4.95
C GLY A 109 5.62 12.27 -5.14
N SER A 110 6.78 11.64 -4.91
CA SER A 110 7.01 10.19 -4.83
C SER A 110 6.41 9.31 -5.92
N LYS A 111 6.27 9.83 -7.15
CA LYS A 111 5.51 9.20 -8.25
C LYS A 111 4.06 8.85 -7.86
N MET A 112 3.51 9.54 -6.87
CA MET A 112 2.13 9.48 -6.45
C MET A 112 1.29 10.47 -7.27
N ARG A 113 0.02 10.14 -7.49
CA ARG A 113 -0.94 11.09 -8.08
C ARG A 113 -1.80 11.68 -6.98
N VAL A 114 -1.93 13.00 -6.97
CA VAL A 114 -2.80 13.72 -6.04
C VAL A 114 -4.09 14.10 -6.76
N LYS A 115 -5.21 13.94 -6.07
CA LYS A 115 -6.48 14.53 -6.46
C LYS A 115 -7.08 15.28 -5.29
N GLU A 116 -7.38 16.54 -5.52
CA GLU A 116 -8.04 17.42 -4.58
C GLU A 116 -9.51 17.57 -4.96
N LYS A 117 -10.40 17.61 -3.97
CA LYS A 117 -11.80 17.97 -4.17
C LYS A 117 -12.25 18.90 -3.06
N TYR A 118 -12.97 19.93 -3.47
CA TYR A 118 -13.58 20.91 -2.60
C TYR A 118 -15.09 20.73 -2.68
N HIS A 119 -15.75 20.62 -1.53
CA HIS A 119 -17.20 20.70 -1.43
C HIS A 119 -17.55 21.97 -0.67
N GLY A 120 -18.42 22.80 -1.24
CA GLY A 120 -18.70 24.13 -0.72
C GLY A 120 -17.56 25.13 -0.98
N PHE A 121 -17.74 26.34 -0.47
CA PHE A 121 -16.72 27.40 -0.50
C PHE A 121 -16.08 27.52 0.88
N SER A 122 -14.76 27.47 0.93
CA SER A 122 -13.96 27.87 2.07
C SER A 122 -12.78 28.71 1.57
N PRO A 123 -12.57 29.93 2.11
CA PRO A 123 -11.48 30.78 1.69
C PRO A 123 -10.11 30.24 2.12
N ASP A 124 -10.06 29.48 3.22
CA ASP A 124 -8.83 28.93 3.80
C ASP A 124 -8.97 27.41 3.94
N PRO A 125 -8.64 26.61 2.89
CA PRO A 125 -8.74 25.16 2.96
C PRO A 125 -7.94 24.59 4.13
N PRO A 126 -8.50 23.60 4.86
CA PRO A 126 -7.81 23.01 6.00
C PRO A 126 -6.54 22.28 5.56
N ASN A 127 -5.54 22.29 6.44
CA ASN A 127 -4.26 21.62 6.22
C ASN A 127 -4.47 20.09 6.09
N SER A 128 -3.85 19.45 5.10
CA SER A 128 -3.86 17.99 4.93
C SER A 128 -2.52 17.38 5.33
N ARG A 129 -2.57 16.40 6.24
CA ARG A 129 -1.40 15.60 6.64
C ARG A 129 -0.93 14.71 5.50
N LEU A 130 -1.85 14.12 4.74
CA LEU A 130 -1.47 13.32 3.57
C LEU A 130 -0.68 14.16 2.56
N TYR A 131 -1.15 15.37 2.24
CA TYR A 131 -0.46 16.21 1.27
C TYR A 131 0.90 16.69 1.81
N ASN A 132 0.93 17.27 3.00
CA ASN A 132 2.13 17.94 3.49
C ASN A 132 3.18 16.98 4.06
N ASP A 133 2.75 15.93 4.74
CA ASP A 133 3.68 15.05 5.46
C ASP A 133 4.00 13.76 4.71
N LEU A 134 3.17 13.34 3.73
CA LEU A 134 3.45 12.17 2.89
C LEU A 134 3.81 12.55 1.45
N TYR A 135 2.95 13.32 0.76
CA TYR A 135 3.21 13.64 -0.65
C TYR A 135 4.42 14.55 -0.85
N LEU A 136 4.58 15.56 0.01
CA LEU A 136 5.73 16.47 -0.01
C LEU A 136 6.95 15.95 0.78
N CYS A 137 6.87 14.75 1.38
CA CYS A 137 7.96 14.16 2.13
C CYS A 137 9.21 13.95 1.24
N ASP A 138 10.35 14.43 1.71
CA ASP A 138 11.65 14.34 1.04
C ASP A 138 12.60 13.32 1.68
N TRP A 139 12.09 12.50 2.60
CA TRP A 139 12.92 11.49 3.28
C TRP A 139 13.41 10.43 2.29
N ALA A 140 14.69 10.11 2.37
CA ALA A 140 15.34 9.11 1.50
C ALA A 140 14.71 7.71 1.61
N GLN A 141 14.14 7.39 2.77
CA GLN A 141 13.35 6.19 3.01
C GLN A 141 12.02 6.56 3.65
N GLN A 142 10.97 5.86 3.24
CA GLN A 142 9.62 6.07 3.74
C GLN A 142 9.00 4.69 4.00
N HIS A 143 8.82 4.37 5.27
CA HIS A 143 8.12 3.18 5.74
C HIS A 143 6.77 3.60 6.28
N LEU A 144 5.71 2.93 5.82
CA LEU A 144 4.35 3.19 6.27
C LEU A 144 3.80 1.98 7.01
N GLU A 145 3.15 2.29 8.12
CA GLU A 145 2.43 1.35 8.99
C GLU A 145 0.96 1.79 9.04
N LEU A 146 0.07 0.98 8.47
CA LEU A 146 -1.36 1.22 8.43
C LEU A 146 -2.07 0.26 9.38
N LEU A 147 -2.69 0.80 10.43
CA LEU A 147 -3.52 0.06 11.37
C LEU A 147 -4.99 0.12 10.94
N LEU A 148 -5.56 -1.04 10.65
CA LEU A 148 -6.97 -1.24 10.33
C LEU A 148 -7.67 -1.88 11.54
N PRO A 149 -8.54 -1.16 12.27
CA PRO A 149 -9.21 -1.72 13.42
C PRO A 149 -10.20 -2.83 13.04
N ALA A 150 -10.49 -3.72 13.98
CA ALA A 150 -11.30 -4.93 13.76
C ALA A 150 -12.69 -4.67 13.16
N ASP A 151 -13.28 -3.51 13.46
CA ASP A 151 -14.59 -3.10 12.94
C ASP A 151 -14.57 -2.54 11.51
N ARG A 152 -13.38 -2.19 10.99
CA ARG A 152 -13.16 -1.77 9.61
C ARG A 152 -12.81 -2.92 8.67
N ILE A 153 -12.51 -4.09 9.20
CA ILE A 153 -12.14 -5.27 8.42
C ILE A 153 -13.30 -6.26 8.31
N LYS A 154 -13.24 -7.12 7.30
CA LYS A 154 -14.12 -8.28 7.11
C LYS A 154 -13.32 -9.58 7.25
N GLY A 155 -12.49 -9.64 8.30
CA GLY A 155 -11.58 -10.74 8.59
C GLY A 155 -10.73 -11.13 7.38
N TRP A 156 -10.69 -12.42 7.05
CA TRP A 156 -9.88 -12.96 5.96
C TRP A 156 -10.23 -12.45 4.56
N LYS A 157 -11.43 -11.87 4.34
CA LYS A 157 -11.73 -11.20 3.07
C LYS A 157 -10.90 -9.93 2.88
N THR A 158 -10.69 -9.17 3.95
CA THR A 158 -9.81 -7.99 3.92
C THR A 158 -8.34 -8.40 3.81
N VAL A 159 -7.94 -9.47 4.51
CA VAL A 159 -6.59 -10.05 4.37
C VAL A 159 -6.32 -10.44 2.91
N ALA A 160 -7.23 -11.22 2.32
CA ALA A 160 -7.16 -11.58 0.92
C ALA A 160 -7.05 -10.31 0.06
N LEU A 161 -7.94 -9.30 0.27
CA LEU A 161 -7.97 -8.01 -0.46
C LEU A 161 -6.59 -7.38 -0.57
N ILE A 162 -5.96 -7.20 0.58
CA ILE A 162 -4.65 -6.58 0.68
C ILE A 162 -3.63 -7.45 -0.05
N LEU A 163 -3.56 -8.75 0.25
CA LEU A 163 -2.54 -9.64 -0.32
C LEU A 163 -2.64 -9.77 -1.83
N LYS A 164 -3.85 -9.86 -2.39
CA LYS A 164 -4.06 -9.93 -3.84
C LYS A 164 -3.74 -8.60 -4.51
N THR A 165 -4.05 -7.49 -3.85
CA THR A 165 -3.68 -6.15 -4.33
C THR A 165 -2.16 -6.08 -4.45
N PHE A 166 -1.41 -6.39 -3.40
CA PHE A 166 0.06 -6.44 -3.41
C PHE A 166 0.67 -7.64 -4.15
N GLU A 167 -0.12 -8.39 -4.92
CA GLU A 167 0.32 -9.55 -5.73
C GLU A 167 1.06 -10.64 -4.92
N ARG A 168 0.78 -10.76 -3.61
CA ARG A 168 1.34 -11.81 -2.74
C ARG A 168 0.65 -13.16 -2.88
N ILE A 169 -0.56 -13.17 -3.44
CA ILE A 169 -1.35 -14.37 -3.71
C ILE A 169 -1.90 -14.37 -5.13
N THR A 170 -2.13 -15.56 -5.68
CA THR A 170 -2.75 -15.75 -7.00
C THR A 170 -4.27 -15.51 -6.96
N GLY A 171 -4.90 -15.46 -8.13
CA GLY A 171 -6.37 -15.39 -8.24
C GLY A 171 -7.08 -16.62 -7.66
N ASP A 172 -6.47 -17.80 -7.79
CA ASP A 172 -7.03 -19.04 -7.24
C ASP A 172 -6.96 -19.03 -5.71
N ASN A 173 -5.81 -18.64 -5.14
CA ASN A 173 -5.64 -18.49 -3.70
C ASN A 173 -6.64 -17.47 -3.14
N TRP A 174 -6.81 -16.34 -3.83
CA TRP A 174 -7.83 -15.37 -3.50
C TRP A 174 -9.23 -15.99 -3.43
N CYS A 175 -9.63 -16.70 -4.49
CA CYS A 175 -10.95 -17.30 -4.59
C CYS A 175 -11.20 -18.26 -3.42
N HIS A 176 -10.20 -19.08 -3.06
CA HIS A 176 -10.30 -19.97 -1.90
C HIS A 176 -10.44 -19.19 -0.59
N MET A 177 -9.63 -18.15 -0.37
CA MET A 177 -9.63 -17.37 0.87
C MET A 177 -10.95 -16.61 1.09
N VAL A 178 -11.55 -16.03 0.04
CA VAL A 178 -12.80 -15.26 0.20
C VAL A 178 -14.04 -16.14 0.37
N HIS A 179 -13.98 -17.41 -0.04
CA HIS A 179 -15.08 -18.38 0.06
C HIS A 179 -14.93 -19.37 1.23
N LEU A 180 -14.02 -19.11 2.17
CA LEU A 180 -13.90 -19.92 3.39
C LEU A 180 -15.22 -19.92 4.18
N LYS A 181 -15.85 -21.10 4.32
CA LYS A 181 -17.12 -21.27 5.06
C LYS A 181 -16.97 -21.04 6.57
N LYS A 182 -15.81 -21.35 7.13
CA LYS A 182 -15.44 -21.08 8.52
C LYS A 182 -14.16 -20.26 8.50
N THR A 183 -14.28 -18.93 8.48
CA THR A 183 -13.11 -18.06 8.49
C THR A 183 -12.49 -18.05 9.88
N PRO A 184 -11.19 -18.36 10.02
CA PRO A 184 -10.51 -18.23 11.29
C PRO A 184 -10.46 -16.78 11.74
N CYS A 185 -10.12 -16.59 13.01
CA CYS A 185 -9.69 -15.31 13.55
C CYS A 185 -8.50 -14.76 12.74
N VAL A 186 -8.34 -13.44 12.64
CA VAL A 186 -7.13 -12.86 12.04
C VAL A 186 -6.02 -12.67 13.05
N ALA A 187 -6.34 -12.65 14.36
CA ALA A 187 -5.34 -12.51 15.42
C ALA A 187 -4.27 -13.61 15.33
N GLY A 188 -3.00 -13.21 15.45
CA GLY A 188 -1.84 -14.09 15.31
C GLY A 188 -1.41 -14.35 13.86
N LEU A 189 -2.07 -13.74 12.87
CA LEU A 189 -1.58 -13.74 11.50
C LEU A 189 -0.21 -13.03 11.44
N ASP A 190 0.78 -13.71 10.84
CA ASP A 190 2.02 -13.12 10.35
C ASP A 190 2.22 -13.63 8.92
N TRP A 191 1.87 -12.80 7.93
CA TRP A 191 1.92 -13.25 6.54
C TRP A 191 3.34 -13.56 6.08
N LYS A 192 4.33 -12.77 6.51
CA LYS A 192 5.72 -12.95 6.10
C LYS A 192 6.27 -14.27 6.63
N ALA A 193 5.99 -14.63 7.87
CA ALA A 193 6.37 -15.93 8.43
C ALA A 193 5.69 -17.09 7.69
N PHE A 194 4.40 -16.94 7.36
CA PHE A 194 3.64 -17.94 6.61
C PHE A 194 4.19 -18.14 5.18
N GLU A 195 4.54 -17.05 4.49
CA GLU A 195 5.07 -17.10 3.13
C GLU A 195 6.44 -17.80 3.06
N GLY A 196 7.31 -17.58 4.06
CA GLY A 196 8.62 -18.26 4.15
C GLY A 196 8.53 -19.78 4.36
N ILE A 197 7.39 -20.29 4.85
CA ILE A 197 7.14 -21.74 5.00
C ILE A 197 6.67 -22.35 3.68
N LEU A 198 5.84 -21.64 2.91
CA LEU A 198 5.29 -22.12 1.64
C LEU A 198 6.25 -22.00 0.46
N ILE A 199 7.15 -21.02 0.52
CA ILE A 199 8.23 -20.83 -0.43
C ILE A 199 9.51 -20.92 0.39
N PRO A 200 10.07 -22.13 0.60
CA PRO A 200 11.39 -22.24 1.18
C PRO A 200 12.33 -21.39 0.32
N ASP A 201 13.06 -20.48 0.94
CA ASP A 201 14.12 -19.76 0.26
C ASP A 201 15.00 -20.81 -0.43
N LYS A 202 14.94 -20.90 -1.75
CA LYS A 202 16.09 -21.39 -2.50
C LYS A 202 17.19 -20.44 -2.12
N GLU A 203 18.13 -20.92 -1.30
CA GLU A 203 19.36 -20.23 -0.91
C GLU A 203 19.77 -19.23 -1.99
N ALA A 204 19.40 -17.96 -1.78
CA ALA A 204 19.87 -16.88 -2.62
C ALA A 204 21.28 -16.55 -2.11
N SER A 205 22.20 -17.41 -2.52
CA SER A 205 23.55 -17.02 -2.86
C SER A 205 23.51 -15.67 -3.57
N SER A 206 23.82 -14.62 -2.80
CA SER A 206 24.27 -13.36 -3.32
C SER A 206 25.73 -13.26 -2.93
N PRO A 207 26.68 -13.67 -3.79
CA PRO A 207 27.97 -13.02 -3.74
C PRO A 207 27.75 -11.61 -4.26
N GLU A 208 28.12 -10.61 -3.46
CA GLU A 208 28.45 -9.28 -3.96
C GLU A 208 29.38 -9.45 -5.15
N SER A 209 28.88 -9.17 -6.35
CA SER A 209 29.67 -9.28 -7.57
C SER A 209 30.73 -8.19 -7.56
N THR A 210 31.98 -8.60 -7.37
CA THR A 210 33.16 -7.76 -7.59
C THR A 210 33.36 -7.52 -9.10
N PRO A 211 34.09 -6.46 -9.51
CA PRO A 211 34.16 -5.99 -10.91
C PRO A 211 34.72 -6.98 -11.94
N GLY A 212 35.18 -8.16 -11.51
CA GLY A 212 35.66 -9.23 -12.39
C GLY A 212 34.55 -10.08 -12.99
N GLU A 213 33.41 -10.23 -12.32
CA GLU A 213 32.34 -11.17 -12.74
C GLU A 213 31.45 -10.60 -13.86
N GLU A 214 31.32 -9.28 -13.97
CA GLU A 214 30.62 -8.63 -15.09
C GLU A 214 31.28 -8.95 -16.44
N LYS A 215 32.61 -9.10 -16.49
CA LYS A 215 33.33 -9.48 -17.71
C LYS A 215 33.05 -10.93 -18.12
N VAL A 216 32.89 -11.83 -17.15
CA VAL A 216 32.60 -13.25 -17.42
C VAL A 216 31.15 -13.42 -17.89
N ILE A 217 30.20 -12.71 -17.28
CA ILE A 217 28.79 -12.73 -17.71
C ILE A 217 28.65 -12.12 -19.12
N GLN A 218 29.35 -11.03 -19.41
CA GLN A 218 29.36 -10.41 -20.74
C GLN A 218 29.97 -11.34 -21.80
N PHE A 219 31.09 -12.00 -21.48
CA PHE A 219 31.73 -12.97 -22.38
C PHE A 219 30.82 -14.17 -22.70
N LEU A 220 30.12 -14.70 -21.70
CA LEU A 220 29.17 -15.81 -21.90
C LEU A 220 27.92 -15.39 -22.69
N ALA A 221 27.49 -14.13 -22.57
CA ALA A 221 26.39 -13.58 -23.36
C ALA A 221 26.77 -13.39 -24.84
N ASP A 222 28.00 -12.95 -25.10
CA ASP A 222 28.53 -12.74 -26.45
C ASP A 222 28.83 -14.08 -27.15
N GLU A 223 29.33 -15.09 -26.42
CA GLU A 223 29.45 -16.47 -26.90
C GLU A 223 28.10 -17.05 -27.35
N LYS A 224 27.04 -16.82 -26.56
CA LYS A 224 25.68 -17.29 -26.90
C LYS A 224 25.11 -16.57 -28.12
N LYS A 225 25.36 -15.27 -28.27
CA LYS A 225 24.95 -14.51 -29.46
C LYS A 225 25.67 -14.97 -30.72
N ASN A 226 26.98 -15.26 -30.64
CA ASN A 226 27.76 -15.75 -31.78
C ASN A 226 27.36 -17.17 -32.20
N LYS A 227 27.09 -18.08 -31.25
CA LYS A 227 26.56 -19.43 -31.55
C LYS A 227 25.16 -19.37 -32.20
N LYS A 228 24.32 -18.40 -31.81
CA LYS A 228 22.98 -18.21 -32.39
C LYS A 228 23.05 -17.63 -33.81
N LYS A 229 23.99 -16.72 -34.09
CA LYS A 229 24.24 -16.21 -35.47
C LYS A 229 24.72 -17.31 -36.40
N LYS A 230 25.68 -18.15 -35.99
CA LYS A 230 26.18 -19.28 -36.80
C LYS A 230 25.08 -20.27 -37.19
N LYS A 231 24.19 -20.63 -36.25
CA LYS A 231 23.05 -21.53 -36.53
C LYS A 231 22.03 -20.95 -37.51
N VAL A 232 21.80 -19.64 -37.47
CA VAL A 232 20.88 -18.96 -38.41
C VAL A 232 21.48 -18.90 -39.81
N GLU A 233 22.80 -18.74 -39.91
CA GLU A 233 23.52 -18.67 -41.19
C GLU A 233 23.66 -20.04 -41.86
N GLU A 234 23.89 -21.10 -41.08
CA GLU A 234 23.85 -22.49 -41.56
C GLU A 234 22.44 -22.90 -42.02
N GLY A 235 21.40 -22.51 -41.28
CA GLY A 235 20.01 -22.75 -41.67
C GLY A 235 19.60 -22.06 -42.97
N LYS A 236 20.16 -20.88 -43.27
CA LYS A 236 19.91 -20.18 -44.54
C LYS A 236 20.60 -20.82 -45.74
N LYS A 237 21.79 -21.42 -45.54
CA LYS A 237 22.52 -22.12 -46.62
C LYS A 237 21.85 -23.44 -47.02
N LEU A 238 21.13 -24.10 -46.11
CA LEU A 238 20.36 -25.32 -46.37
C LEU A 238 19.05 -25.09 -47.14
N LEU A 239 18.58 -23.84 -47.25
CA LEU A 239 17.33 -23.48 -47.93
C LEU A 239 17.54 -22.94 -49.36
N GLN A 240 18.79 -22.86 -49.83
CA GLN A 240 19.15 -22.34 -51.16
C GLN A 240 19.93 -23.36 -52.01
N GLY A 241 19.95 -24.64 -51.61
CA GLY A 241 20.53 -25.75 -52.35
C GLY A 241 19.47 -26.73 -52.82
#